data_AF-A0A2P8PZR5-F1
#
_entry.id   AF-A0A2P8PZR5-F1
#
_cell.length_a   1.000
_cell.length_b   1.000
_cell.length_c   1.000
_cell.angle_alpha   90.00
_cell.angle_beta   90.00
_cell.angle_gamma   90.00
#
_symmetry.space_group_name_H-M   'P 1'
#
loop_
_entity.id
_entity.type
_entity.pdbx_description
1 polymer ?
#
loop_
_entity_poly.entity_id
_entity_poly.type
_entity_poly.pdbx_seq_one_letter_code
_entity_poly.pdbx_strand_id
1 'polypeptide(L)'
;MSYDEPLRLPAAAIPDDCRDWTAGRAANWSAALPSRWTFLRVRRSIAGAVTTLALCAGAWAAMLGGLWPFVAAGFAVYVLWVLARPELVWAGAPALLLGLAVQASSLPWAVTAVGAFVVVASWTAVAVRLRARGTQLAQALEAAGDGTAQVPAAHAPVRRGRFLLPLGVVVLVLGVLTGVTANLWGTVDDQRGSWVMAFYLTGLGLTALVSAWLGRHRAVALRRTPAPVLRVLVRDDAQGTTEVYAADDLAAMRPLFTVELTSYDGESDEDDEDDEGEDGGEGGTDSPDAGAGTGAEELERLLDAVDDDVPGPVREAVLFGAPFDGAEVVVLSADEDPDQPPLTEWSAGPVRPLSPSAGMRRIAKEKAREERNRQLERQARESVVDRAPAPVRRWRAGWLDWVAAALLVQWGVWLTWAGFTEAELPSWKLGLATALGLYGAARVPVKLAWRITADRSGLWVTGLRGPRHVPWDDIRSVRRRSFELKLRWRDDDWSVAAPRWAWFERRRGLVHPYDALAAELSAMREDPALRPTGESTTPERGRPLWPLAVVLALVWAAVLVVWG
;
A
#
# COMPACT_ATOMS: atom_id res chain seq x y z
N MET A 1 15.58 25.34 -7.68
CA MET A 1 15.26 25.05 -9.09
C MET A 1 13.77 25.27 -9.30
N SER A 2 13.36 25.90 -10.40
CA SER A 2 11.94 25.97 -10.75
C SER A 2 11.49 24.57 -11.17
N TYR A 3 10.54 23.96 -10.45
CA TYR A 3 9.98 22.64 -10.77
C TYR A 3 9.14 22.62 -12.06
N ASP A 4 9.11 23.73 -12.81
CA ASP A 4 8.23 23.90 -13.98
C ASP A 4 8.85 23.43 -15.31
N GLU A 5 10.17 23.25 -15.41
CA GLU A 5 10.80 22.74 -16.62
C GLU A 5 11.26 21.28 -16.45
N PRO A 6 10.92 20.37 -17.38
CA PRO A 6 11.32 18.98 -17.26
C PRO A 6 12.83 18.82 -17.34
N LEU A 7 13.37 17.95 -16.50
CA LEU A 7 14.78 17.55 -16.51
C LEU A 7 15.11 16.91 -17.85
N ARG A 8 16.10 17.46 -18.53
CA ARG A 8 16.44 17.07 -19.91
C ARG A 8 17.28 15.82 -19.93
N LEU A 9 16.95 14.91 -20.83
CA LEU A 9 17.78 13.75 -21.10
C LEU A 9 18.91 14.17 -22.04
N PRO A 10 20.19 13.81 -21.78
CA PRO A 10 21.29 14.11 -22.68
C PRO A 10 21.02 13.57 -24.09
N ALA A 11 21.29 14.38 -25.12
CA ALA A 11 20.99 14.01 -26.51
C ALA A 11 21.68 12.69 -26.94
N ALA A 12 22.85 12.40 -26.38
CA ALA A 12 23.59 11.15 -26.64
C ALA A 12 22.87 9.88 -26.14
N ALA A 13 21.93 10.01 -25.20
CA ALA A 13 21.15 8.91 -24.66
C ALA A 13 19.85 8.64 -25.46
N ILE A 14 19.50 9.52 -26.40
CA ILE A 14 18.30 9.40 -27.24
C ILE A 14 18.68 8.67 -28.53
N PRO A 15 18.07 7.52 -28.85
CA PRO A 15 18.30 6.86 -30.14
C PRO A 15 17.87 7.72 -31.33
N ASP A 16 18.62 7.70 -32.43
CA ASP A 16 18.41 8.59 -33.59
C ASP A 16 17.00 8.49 -34.20
N ASP A 17 16.41 7.29 -34.26
CA ASP A 17 15.06 7.04 -34.80
C ASP A 17 13.94 7.16 -33.75
N CYS A 18 14.24 7.67 -32.55
CA CYS A 18 13.27 7.79 -31.47
C CYS A 18 12.25 8.89 -31.77
N ARG A 19 10.96 8.53 -31.78
CA ARG A 19 9.87 9.46 -32.06
C ARG A 19 9.23 9.97 -30.77
N ASP A 20 8.87 11.25 -30.76
CA ASP A 20 8.06 11.84 -29.70
C ASP A 20 6.67 11.19 -29.65
N TRP A 21 6.30 10.66 -28.48
CA TRP A 21 4.95 10.18 -28.26
C TRP A 21 4.05 11.33 -27.81
N THR A 22 3.56 12.08 -28.79
CA THR A 22 2.72 13.25 -28.55
C THR A 22 1.32 12.89 -28.06
N ALA A 23 0.64 13.83 -27.41
CA ALA A 23 -0.70 13.66 -26.88
C ALA A 23 -1.71 13.24 -27.97
N GLY A 24 -1.51 13.69 -29.21
CA GLY A 24 -2.31 13.28 -30.37
C GLY A 24 -2.16 11.79 -30.70
N ARG A 25 -0.93 11.27 -30.73
CA ARG A 25 -0.67 9.83 -30.97
C ARG A 25 -1.10 8.99 -29.78
N ALA A 26 -0.87 9.48 -28.56
CA ALA A 26 -1.28 8.83 -27.33
C ALA A 26 -2.82 8.80 -27.16
N ALA A 27 -3.55 9.75 -27.76
CA ALA A 27 -5.01 9.76 -27.74
C ALA A 27 -5.60 8.51 -28.39
N ASN A 28 -5.09 8.08 -29.55
CA ASN A 28 -5.54 6.86 -30.22
C ASN A 28 -5.27 5.60 -29.39
N TRP A 29 -4.09 5.53 -28.77
CA TRP A 29 -3.75 4.46 -27.83
C TRP A 29 -4.67 4.43 -26.60
N SER A 30 -5.01 5.59 -26.06
CA SER A 30 -5.93 5.72 -24.92
C SER A 30 -7.39 5.43 -25.29
N ALA A 31 -7.78 5.69 -26.54
CA ALA A 31 -9.10 5.36 -27.07
C ALA A 31 -9.30 3.85 -27.25
N ALA A 32 -8.20 3.10 -27.41
CA ALA A 32 -8.20 1.64 -27.47
C ALA A 32 -8.42 0.98 -26.09
N LEU A 33 -8.57 1.75 -25.00
CA LEU A 33 -8.88 1.19 -23.68
C LEU A 33 -10.25 0.50 -23.66
N PRO A 34 -10.37 -0.66 -23.00
CA PRO A 34 -11.66 -1.31 -22.88
C PRO A 34 -12.62 -0.46 -22.04
N SER A 35 -13.92 -0.72 -22.20
CA SER A 35 -14.96 0.05 -21.53
C SER A 35 -14.79 0.04 -20.00
N ARG A 36 -15.28 1.10 -19.34
CA ARG A 36 -15.09 1.33 -17.88
C ARG A 36 -15.63 0.21 -16.98
N TRP A 37 -16.46 -0.68 -17.51
CA TRP A 37 -17.00 -1.84 -16.78
C TRP A 37 -16.02 -3.00 -16.73
N THR A 38 -14.95 -2.96 -17.53
CA THR A 38 -13.85 -3.91 -17.46
C THR A 38 -12.88 -3.52 -16.33
N PHE A 39 -12.39 -4.52 -15.58
CA PHE A 39 -11.60 -4.38 -14.36
C PHE A 39 -10.16 -3.90 -14.59
N LEU A 40 -9.98 -2.79 -15.31
CA LEU A 40 -8.68 -2.27 -15.73
C LEU A 40 -7.74 -1.94 -14.57
N ARG A 41 -8.28 -1.47 -13.44
CA ARG A 41 -7.46 -1.03 -12.30
C ARG A 41 -8.12 -1.34 -10.98
N VAL A 42 -8.04 -2.59 -10.54
CA VAL A 42 -8.30 -2.92 -9.13
C VAL A 42 -7.00 -2.72 -8.36
N ARG A 43 -7.03 -1.86 -7.34
CA ARG A 43 -5.91 -1.69 -6.41
C ARG A 43 -5.57 -3.06 -5.81
N ARG A 44 -4.28 -3.38 -5.64
CA ARG A 44 -3.86 -4.68 -5.09
C ARG A 44 -4.57 -5.00 -3.77
N SER A 45 -4.75 -4.01 -2.90
CA SER A 45 -5.49 -4.14 -1.65
C SER A 45 -6.98 -4.48 -1.84
N ILE A 46 -7.64 -3.87 -2.83
CA ILE A 46 -9.05 -4.19 -3.15
C ILE A 46 -9.13 -5.59 -3.76
N ALA A 47 -8.21 -5.96 -4.65
CA ALA A 47 -8.17 -7.30 -5.23
C ALA A 47 -7.99 -8.34 -4.11
N GLY A 48 -7.04 -8.14 -3.20
CA GLY A 48 -6.85 -8.95 -2.01
C GLY A 48 -8.13 -9.05 -1.18
N ALA A 49 -8.70 -7.91 -0.77
CA ALA A 49 -9.92 -7.89 0.04
C ALA A 49 -11.11 -8.61 -0.62
N VAL A 50 -11.31 -8.40 -1.93
CA VAL A 50 -12.38 -9.05 -2.69
C VAL A 50 -12.13 -10.56 -2.80
N THR A 51 -10.88 -10.99 -3.01
CA THR A 51 -10.54 -12.42 -3.04
C THR A 51 -10.68 -13.09 -1.68
N THR A 52 -10.33 -12.42 -0.59
CA THR A 52 -10.56 -12.90 0.77
C THR A 52 -12.05 -13.00 1.06
N LEU A 53 -12.85 -12.00 0.66
CA LEU A 53 -14.30 -12.04 0.82
C LEU A 53 -14.92 -13.19 0.02
N ALA A 54 -14.47 -13.41 -1.22
CA ALA A 54 -14.90 -14.54 -2.04
C ALA A 54 -14.53 -15.88 -1.42
N LEU A 55 -13.34 -15.99 -0.80
CA LEU A 55 -12.92 -17.16 -0.05
C LEU A 55 -13.83 -17.39 1.17
N CYS A 56 -14.10 -16.37 1.97
CA CYS A 56 -14.98 -16.49 3.14
C CYS A 56 -16.40 -16.93 2.72
N ALA A 57 -16.94 -16.33 1.65
CA ALA A 57 -18.24 -16.71 1.12
C ALA A 57 -18.25 -18.15 0.59
N GLY A 58 -17.20 -18.56 -0.13
CA GLY A 58 -17.03 -19.91 -0.62
C GLY A 58 -16.88 -20.95 0.50
N ALA A 59 -16.07 -20.67 1.51
CA ALA A 59 -15.89 -21.52 2.69
C ALA A 59 -17.20 -21.68 3.45
N TRP A 60 -17.96 -20.59 3.64
CA TRP A 60 -19.27 -20.66 4.27
C TRP A 60 -20.26 -21.50 3.46
N ALA A 61 -20.30 -21.35 2.13
CA ALA A 61 -21.15 -22.16 1.26
C ALA A 61 -20.74 -23.64 1.24
N ALA A 62 -19.45 -23.96 1.38
CA ALA A 62 -18.96 -25.33 1.50
C ALA A 62 -19.31 -25.98 2.85
N MET A 63 -19.20 -25.21 3.95
CA MET A 63 -19.60 -25.66 5.29
C MET A 63 -21.10 -25.96 5.37
N LEU A 64 -21.94 -25.16 4.73
CA LEU A 64 -23.39 -25.42 4.63
C LEU A 64 -23.76 -26.60 3.71
N GLY A 65 -22.77 -27.34 3.19
CA GLY A 65 -22.98 -28.51 2.33
C GLY A 65 -23.39 -28.18 0.89
N GLY A 66 -23.35 -26.90 0.50
CA GLY A 66 -23.80 -26.45 -0.82
C GLY A 66 -22.75 -26.67 -1.92
N LEU A 67 -21.47 -26.41 -1.65
CA LEU A 67 -20.42 -26.43 -2.69
C LEU A 67 -19.28 -27.41 -2.35
N TRP A 68 -18.75 -28.08 -3.38
CA TRP A 68 -17.53 -28.88 -3.23
C TRP A 68 -16.34 -27.96 -2.89
N PRO A 69 -15.43 -28.37 -1.99
CA PRO A 69 -14.34 -27.51 -1.51
C PRO A 69 -13.50 -26.86 -2.62
N PHE A 70 -13.19 -27.60 -3.69
CA PHE A 70 -12.41 -27.07 -4.80
C PHE A 70 -13.19 -26.10 -5.70
N VAL A 71 -14.53 -26.25 -5.81
CA VAL A 71 -15.37 -25.30 -6.56
C VAL A 71 -15.44 -23.99 -5.79
N ALA A 72 -15.66 -24.05 -4.47
CA ALA A 72 -15.67 -22.89 -3.58
C ALA A 72 -14.34 -22.13 -3.61
N ALA A 73 -13.21 -22.83 -3.43
CA ALA A 73 -11.88 -22.25 -3.53
C ALA A 73 -11.59 -21.71 -4.95
N GLY A 74 -12.03 -22.45 -5.98
CA GLY A 74 -11.86 -22.09 -7.37
C GLY A 74 -12.52 -20.76 -7.72
N PHE A 75 -13.71 -20.45 -7.19
CA PHE A 75 -14.33 -19.13 -7.36
C PHE A 75 -13.48 -18.00 -6.78
N ALA A 76 -12.92 -18.17 -5.59
CA ALA A 76 -12.08 -17.16 -4.96
C ALA A 76 -10.79 -16.90 -5.76
N VAL A 77 -10.14 -17.96 -6.26
CA VAL A 77 -8.96 -17.87 -7.13
C VAL A 77 -9.32 -17.28 -8.49
N TYR A 78 -10.47 -17.65 -9.05
CA TYR A 78 -10.93 -17.14 -10.34
C TYR A 78 -11.24 -15.65 -10.30
N VAL A 79 -11.79 -15.15 -9.18
CA VAL A 79 -11.92 -13.70 -8.96
C VAL A 79 -10.55 -13.02 -9.00
N LEU A 80 -9.51 -13.60 -8.40
CA LEU A 80 -8.15 -13.08 -8.52
C LEU A 80 -7.69 -13.05 -9.98
N TRP A 81 -7.95 -14.10 -10.76
CA TRP A 81 -7.58 -14.18 -12.18
C TRP A 81 -8.28 -13.12 -13.02
N VAL A 82 -9.59 -12.94 -12.85
CA VAL A 82 -10.36 -11.90 -13.55
C VAL A 82 -9.78 -10.50 -13.30
N LEU A 83 -9.34 -10.23 -12.06
CA LEU A 83 -8.83 -8.93 -11.66
C LEU A 83 -7.36 -8.70 -12.04
N ALA A 84 -6.49 -9.69 -11.80
CA ALA A 84 -5.04 -9.54 -11.85
C ALA A 84 -4.35 -10.33 -12.98
N ARG A 85 -4.94 -11.44 -13.45
CA ARG A 85 -4.35 -12.39 -14.41
C ARG A 85 -5.37 -12.89 -15.44
N PRO A 86 -5.83 -12.01 -16.34
CA PRO A 86 -6.85 -12.36 -17.34
C PRO A 86 -6.44 -13.51 -18.26
N GLU A 87 -5.15 -13.77 -18.42
CA GLU A 87 -4.62 -14.89 -19.20
C GLU A 87 -5.07 -16.26 -18.63
N LEU A 88 -5.16 -16.39 -17.30
CA LEU A 88 -5.55 -17.63 -16.62
C LEU A 88 -7.05 -17.92 -16.69
N VAL A 89 -7.86 -16.90 -16.96
CA VAL A 89 -9.32 -17.01 -17.03
C VAL A 89 -9.77 -17.96 -18.13
N TRP A 90 -9.01 -18.09 -19.21
CA TRP A 90 -9.29 -19.01 -20.31
C TRP A 90 -9.24 -20.49 -19.90
N ALA A 91 -8.36 -20.85 -18.97
CA ALA A 91 -8.33 -22.19 -18.39
C ALA A 91 -9.33 -22.33 -17.23
N GLY A 92 -9.45 -21.28 -16.42
CA GLY A 92 -10.29 -21.29 -15.22
C GLY A 92 -11.79 -21.33 -15.48
N ALA A 93 -12.28 -20.59 -16.48
CA ALA A 93 -13.71 -20.52 -16.75
C ALA A 93 -14.29 -21.87 -17.19
N PRO A 94 -13.71 -22.61 -18.17
CA PRO A 94 -14.16 -23.96 -18.51
C PRO A 94 -14.10 -24.93 -17.33
N ALA A 95 -13.02 -24.89 -16.53
CA ALA A 95 -12.86 -25.76 -15.37
C ALA A 95 -13.94 -25.52 -14.31
N LEU A 96 -14.27 -24.25 -14.02
CA LEU A 96 -15.34 -23.90 -13.08
C LEU A 96 -16.73 -24.23 -13.62
N LEU A 97 -16.99 -23.99 -14.90
CA LEU A 97 -18.26 -24.38 -15.53
C LEU A 97 -18.45 -25.89 -15.52
N LEU A 98 -17.39 -26.66 -15.76
CA LEU A 98 -17.42 -28.12 -15.64
C LEU A 98 -17.68 -28.55 -14.19
N GLY A 99 -17.00 -27.95 -13.21
CA GLY A 99 -17.23 -28.21 -11.79
C GLY A 99 -18.68 -27.93 -11.37
N LEU A 100 -19.24 -26.81 -11.81
CA LEU A 100 -20.65 -26.47 -11.60
C LEU A 100 -21.60 -27.43 -12.30
N ALA A 101 -21.29 -27.86 -13.52
CA ALA A 101 -22.12 -28.81 -14.27
C ALA A 101 -22.16 -30.19 -13.60
N VAL A 102 -21.01 -30.68 -13.10
CA VAL A 102 -20.91 -31.93 -12.34
C VAL A 102 -21.70 -31.83 -11.03
N GLN A 103 -21.67 -30.68 -10.36
CA GLN A 103 -22.39 -30.46 -9.11
C GLN A 103 -23.86 -30.03 -9.32
N ALA A 104 -24.32 -29.82 -10.55
CA ALA A 104 -25.62 -29.23 -10.83
C ALA A 104 -26.81 -30.02 -10.25
N SER A 105 -26.68 -31.35 -10.11
CA SER A 105 -27.72 -32.22 -9.55
C SER A 105 -27.87 -32.12 -8.04
N SER A 106 -26.84 -31.66 -7.31
CA SER A 106 -26.87 -31.51 -5.85
C SER A 106 -27.12 -30.07 -5.40
N LEU A 107 -27.13 -29.11 -6.33
CA LEU A 107 -27.33 -27.69 -6.08
C LEU A 107 -28.72 -27.22 -6.51
N PRO A 108 -29.31 -26.23 -5.83
CA PRO A 108 -30.46 -25.52 -6.37
C PRO A 108 -30.11 -24.92 -7.73
N TRP A 109 -30.97 -25.13 -8.73
CA TRP A 109 -30.75 -24.65 -10.10
C TRP A 109 -30.40 -23.16 -10.18
N ALA A 110 -30.98 -22.34 -9.30
CA ALA A 110 -30.72 -20.91 -9.22
C ALA A 110 -29.26 -20.59 -8.86
N VAL A 111 -28.65 -21.36 -7.94
CA VAL A 111 -27.24 -21.19 -7.54
C VAL A 111 -26.33 -21.55 -8.71
N THR A 112 -26.58 -22.68 -9.37
CA THR A 112 -25.80 -23.13 -10.53
C THR A 112 -25.93 -22.13 -11.69
N ALA A 113 -27.14 -21.65 -11.97
CA ALA A 113 -27.40 -20.67 -13.03
C ALA A 113 -26.70 -19.33 -12.75
N VAL A 114 -26.78 -18.82 -11.53
CA VAL A 114 -26.10 -17.57 -11.13
C VAL A 114 -24.58 -17.75 -11.19
N GLY A 115 -24.05 -18.85 -10.67
CA GLY A 115 -22.61 -19.14 -10.71
C GLY A 115 -22.08 -19.23 -12.14
N ALA A 116 -22.77 -19.97 -13.02
CA ALA A 116 -22.42 -20.07 -14.43
C ALA A 116 -22.52 -18.72 -15.13
N PHE A 117 -23.57 -17.94 -14.87
CA PHE A 117 -23.73 -16.60 -15.42
C PHE A 117 -22.57 -15.68 -15.01
N VAL A 118 -22.17 -15.69 -13.73
CA VAL A 118 -21.04 -14.90 -13.24
C VAL A 118 -19.75 -15.29 -13.97
N VAL A 119 -19.46 -16.58 -14.10
CA VAL A 119 -18.25 -17.07 -14.80
C VAL A 119 -18.25 -16.68 -16.29
N VAL A 120 -19.38 -16.80 -16.99
CA VAL A 120 -19.49 -16.40 -18.40
C VAL A 120 -19.40 -14.89 -18.57
N ALA A 121 -20.05 -14.11 -17.71
CA ALA A 121 -20.00 -12.65 -17.73
C ALA A 121 -18.58 -12.13 -17.46
N SER A 122 -17.84 -12.71 -16.52
CA SER A 122 -16.45 -12.34 -16.27
C SER A 122 -15.51 -12.79 -17.39
N TRP A 123 -15.72 -13.97 -17.96
CA TRP A 123 -14.94 -14.46 -19.10
C TRP A 123 -15.11 -13.55 -20.32
N THR A 124 -16.34 -13.16 -20.65
CA THR A 124 -16.60 -12.20 -21.74
C THR A 124 -15.98 -10.83 -21.47
N ALA A 125 -16.07 -10.31 -20.24
CA ALA A 125 -15.40 -9.06 -19.85
C ALA A 125 -13.87 -9.14 -20.01
N VAL A 126 -13.27 -10.29 -19.68
CA VAL A 126 -11.84 -10.55 -19.85
C VAL A 126 -11.45 -10.67 -21.32
N ALA A 127 -12.27 -11.32 -22.15
CA ALA A 127 -12.03 -11.39 -23.59
C ALA A 127 -12.01 -10.00 -24.23
N VAL A 128 -12.94 -9.12 -23.84
CA VAL A 128 -12.95 -7.70 -24.26
C VAL A 128 -11.67 -6.99 -23.83
N ARG A 129 -11.22 -7.18 -22.58
CA ARG A 129 -9.97 -6.61 -22.06
C ARG A 129 -8.74 -7.08 -22.86
N LEU A 130 -8.64 -8.38 -23.14
CA LEU A 130 -7.52 -8.94 -23.90
C LEU A 130 -7.51 -8.48 -25.36
N ARG A 131 -8.69 -8.33 -25.99
CA ARG A 131 -8.79 -7.76 -27.34
C ARG A 131 -8.30 -6.31 -27.38
N ALA A 132 -8.68 -5.51 -26.38
CA ALA A 132 -8.21 -4.14 -26.24
C ALA A 132 -6.67 -4.05 -26.11
N ARG A 133 -6.01 -5.00 -25.43
CA ARG A 133 -4.54 -5.08 -25.38
C ARG A 133 -3.92 -5.20 -26.76
N GLY A 134 -4.50 -6.02 -27.64
CA GLY A 134 -4.02 -6.18 -29.01
C GLY A 134 -4.12 -4.87 -29.81
N THR A 135 -5.23 -4.14 -29.66
CA THR A 135 -5.39 -2.82 -30.28
C THR A 135 -4.42 -1.79 -29.71
N GLN A 136 -4.19 -1.78 -28.39
CA GLN A 136 -3.19 -0.92 -27.76
C GLN A 136 -1.78 -1.22 -28.26
N LEU A 137 -1.42 -2.49 -28.37
CA LEU A 137 -0.13 -2.93 -28.92
C LEU A 137 0.05 -2.41 -30.35
N ALA A 138 -0.95 -2.58 -31.22
CA ALA A 138 -0.89 -2.08 -32.59
C ALA A 138 -0.70 -0.55 -32.65
N GLN A 139 -1.43 0.21 -31.81
CA GLN A 139 -1.32 1.67 -31.74
C GLN A 139 0.02 2.14 -31.16
N ALA A 140 0.57 1.40 -30.20
CA ALA A 140 1.90 1.68 -29.64
C ALA A 140 3.00 1.46 -30.69
N LEU A 141 2.91 0.36 -31.46
CA LEU A 141 3.84 0.08 -32.56
C LEU A 141 3.72 1.12 -33.68
N GLU A 142 2.50 1.51 -34.04
CA GLU A 142 2.27 2.57 -35.04
C GLU A 142 2.86 3.92 -34.58
N ALA A 143 2.75 4.24 -33.29
CA ALA A 143 3.35 5.45 -32.72
C ALA A 143 4.88 5.43 -32.76
N ALA A 144 5.49 4.27 -32.51
CA ALA A 144 6.94 4.09 -32.60
C ALA A 144 7.44 4.12 -34.05
N GLY A 145 6.60 3.68 -35.00
CA GLY A 145 6.98 3.53 -36.40
C GLY A 145 8.09 2.49 -36.55
N ASP A 146 9.10 2.80 -37.36
CA ASP A 146 10.26 1.93 -37.58
C ASP A 146 11.36 2.12 -36.51
N GLY A 147 11.15 3.04 -35.56
CA GLY A 147 12.11 3.34 -34.49
C GLY A 147 12.25 2.16 -33.54
N THR A 148 13.32 1.39 -33.70
CA THR A 148 13.69 0.30 -32.79
C THR A 148 15.13 0.47 -32.33
N ALA A 149 15.41 0.16 -31.07
CA ALA A 149 16.76 0.23 -30.51
C ALA A 149 17.03 -0.95 -29.59
N GLN A 150 18.31 -1.27 -29.39
CA GLN A 150 18.71 -2.26 -28.42
C GLN A 150 18.42 -1.74 -27.01
N VAL A 151 17.80 -2.56 -26.17
CA VAL A 151 17.49 -2.19 -24.78
C VAL A 151 18.79 -1.98 -24.00
N PRO A 152 18.95 -0.86 -23.27
CA PRO A 152 20.10 -0.61 -22.41
C PRO A 152 20.30 -1.77 -21.42
N ALA A 153 21.56 -2.12 -21.14
CA ALA A 153 21.92 -3.18 -20.20
C ALA A 153 21.15 -4.52 -20.42
N ALA A 154 20.90 -4.89 -21.69
CA ALA A 154 20.20 -6.14 -22.05
C ALA A 154 20.83 -7.42 -21.46
N HIS A 155 22.11 -7.39 -21.10
CA HIS A 155 22.86 -8.49 -20.50
C HIS A 155 22.66 -8.63 -18.98
N ALA A 156 22.08 -7.63 -18.31
CA ALA A 156 21.82 -7.70 -16.88
C ALA A 156 20.88 -8.87 -16.52
N PRO A 157 20.94 -9.43 -15.31
CA PRO A 157 20.02 -10.48 -14.89
C PRO A 157 18.56 -10.00 -14.86
N VAL A 158 17.63 -10.90 -15.17
CA VAL A 158 16.19 -10.59 -15.11
C VAL A 158 15.72 -10.74 -13.66
N ARG A 159 15.59 -9.63 -12.93
CA ARG A 159 15.06 -9.60 -11.55
C ARG A 159 13.56 -9.90 -11.48
N ARG A 160 12.83 -9.72 -12.59
CA ARG A 160 11.38 -9.97 -12.69
C ARG A 160 11.01 -11.41 -12.33
N GLY A 161 10.16 -11.57 -11.32
CA GLY A 161 9.67 -12.86 -10.86
C GLY A 161 10.59 -13.58 -9.86
N ARG A 162 11.77 -13.03 -9.53
CA ARG A 162 12.72 -13.63 -8.57
C ARG A 162 12.10 -13.81 -7.19
N PHE A 163 11.26 -12.86 -6.74
CA PHE A 163 10.52 -12.97 -5.48
C PHE A 163 9.26 -13.86 -5.58
N LEU A 164 8.50 -13.74 -6.68
CA LEU A 164 7.22 -14.46 -6.83
C LEU A 164 7.39 -15.97 -7.00
N LEU A 165 8.52 -16.42 -7.56
CA LEU A 165 8.81 -17.83 -7.77
C LEU A 165 8.96 -18.60 -6.43
N PRO A 166 9.89 -18.26 -5.52
CA PRO A 166 10.02 -18.94 -4.25
C PRO A 166 8.76 -18.76 -3.38
N LEU A 167 8.16 -17.56 -3.36
CA LEU A 167 6.90 -17.33 -2.67
C LEU A 167 5.80 -18.28 -3.19
N GLY A 168 5.68 -18.43 -4.51
CA GLY A 168 4.73 -19.34 -5.13
C GLY A 168 4.97 -20.80 -4.75
N VAL A 169 6.23 -21.25 -4.71
CA VAL A 169 6.59 -22.60 -4.25
C VAL A 169 6.21 -22.79 -2.79
N VAL A 170 6.57 -21.87 -1.90
CA VAL A 170 6.26 -21.96 -0.46
C VAL A 170 4.76 -22.03 -0.23
N VAL A 171 3.98 -21.15 -0.88
CA VAL A 171 2.51 -21.14 -0.76
C VAL A 171 1.89 -22.42 -1.33
N LEU A 172 2.43 -22.95 -2.42
CA LEU A 172 2.00 -24.21 -3.01
C LEU A 172 2.24 -25.38 -2.04
N VAL A 173 3.45 -25.47 -1.46
CA VAL A 173 3.81 -26.49 -0.46
C VAL A 173 2.89 -26.39 0.75
N LEU A 174 2.62 -25.18 1.24
CA LEU A 174 1.70 -24.95 2.35
C LEU A 174 0.27 -25.43 2.01
N GLY A 175 -0.20 -25.18 0.78
CA GLY A 175 -1.49 -25.68 0.30
C GLY A 175 -1.56 -27.21 0.29
N VAL A 176 -0.52 -27.88 -0.21
CA VAL A 176 -0.42 -29.36 -0.22
C VAL A 176 -0.37 -29.91 1.20
N LEU A 177 0.46 -29.34 2.09
CA LEU A 177 0.54 -29.76 3.49
C LEU A 177 -0.78 -29.58 4.22
N THR A 178 -1.50 -28.48 3.97
CA THR A 178 -2.84 -28.25 4.54
C THR A 178 -3.82 -29.32 4.08
N GLY A 179 -3.78 -29.72 2.81
CA GLY A 179 -4.64 -30.78 2.28
C GLY A 179 -4.30 -32.17 2.82
N VAL A 180 -3.02 -32.53 2.88
CA VAL A 180 -2.56 -33.84 3.41
C VAL A 180 -2.88 -33.96 4.90
N THR A 181 -2.73 -32.88 5.65
CA THR A 181 -3.04 -32.86 7.07
C THR A 181 -4.52 -32.66 7.37
N ALA A 182 -5.38 -32.36 6.38
CA ALA A 182 -6.81 -32.07 6.55
C ALA A 182 -7.55 -33.11 7.41
N ASN A 183 -7.19 -34.40 7.27
CA ASN A 183 -7.79 -35.50 8.03
C ASN A 183 -7.34 -35.59 9.49
N LEU A 184 -6.32 -34.84 9.88
CA LEU A 184 -5.81 -34.74 11.25
C LEU A 184 -6.53 -33.65 12.06
N TRP A 185 -7.28 -32.77 11.38
CA TRP A 185 -7.95 -31.63 12.01
C TRP A 185 -9.40 -32.00 12.37
N GLY A 186 -9.66 -32.16 13.68
CA GLY A 186 -10.96 -31.96 14.31
C GLY A 186 -12.20 -32.56 13.63
N THR A 187 -13.28 -31.79 13.62
CA THR A 187 -14.62 -32.20 13.19
C THR A 187 -14.74 -32.28 11.66
N VAL A 188 -15.82 -32.91 11.15
CA VAL A 188 -16.09 -33.00 9.70
C VAL A 188 -16.18 -31.61 9.03
N ASP A 189 -16.64 -30.61 9.76
CA ASP A 189 -16.74 -29.23 9.27
C ASP A 189 -15.35 -28.58 9.15
N ASP A 190 -14.44 -28.87 10.10
CA ASP A 190 -13.04 -28.44 10.05
C ASP A 190 -12.29 -29.11 8.89
N GLN A 191 -12.60 -30.38 8.62
CA GLN A 191 -12.06 -31.11 7.48
C GLN A 191 -12.49 -30.47 6.14
N ARG A 192 -13.76 -30.05 6.00
CA ARG A 192 -14.21 -29.36 4.77
C ARG A 192 -13.59 -27.98 4.63
N GLY A 193 -13.50 -27.22 5.72
CA GLY A 193 -12.85 -25.91 5.74
C GLY A 193 -11.36 -25.98 5.36
N SER A 194 -10.63 -26.95 5.90
CA SER A 194 -9.22 -27.17 5.58
C SER A 194 -9.01 -27.56 4.11
N TRP A 195 -9.87 -28.36 3.51
CA TRP A 195 -9.82 -28.63 2.05
C TRP A 195 -10.06 -27.38 1.21
N VAL A 196 -11.02 -26.52 1.57
CA VAL A 196 -11.24 -25.23 0.87
C VAL A 196 -9.97 -24.38 0.93
N MET A 197 -9.38 -24.26 2.12
CA MET A 197 -8.14 -23.51 2.32
C MET A 197 -6.97 -24.12 1.52
N ALA A 198 -6.82 -25.45 1.53
CA ALA A 198 -5.78 -26.16 0.79
C ALA A 198 -5.86 -25.89 -0.72
N PHE A 199 -7.05 -26.01 -1.32
CA PHE A 199 -7.25 -25.71 -2.74
C PHE A 199 -7.04 -24.22 -3.06
N TYR A 200 -7.44 -23.32 -2.15
CA TYR A 200 -7.24 -21.89 -2.32
C TYR A 200 -5.74 -21.53 -2.31
N LEU A 201 -4.99 -22.01 -1.30
CA LEU A 201 -3.54 -21.82 -1.20
C LEU A 201 -2.82 -22.42 -2.41
N THR A 202 -3.21 -23.63 -2.83
CA THR A 202 -2.66 -24.26 -4.04
C THR A 202 -2.90 -23.39 -5.28
N GLY A 203 -4.11 -22.86 -5.45
CA GLY A 203 -4.46 -21.95 -6.53
C GLY A 203 -3.67 -20.63 -6.47
N LEU A 204 -3.46 -20.05 -5.28
CA LEU A 204 -2.61 -18.88 -5.08
C LEU A 204 -1.14 -19.16 -5.45
N GLY A 205 -0.59 -20.28 -4.99
CA GLY A 205 0.77 -20.73 -5.30
C GLY A 205 0.98 -20.86 -6.81
N LEU A 206 0.08 -21.58 -7.50
CA LEU A 206 0.09 -21.69 -8.96
C LEU A 206 -0.03 -20.32 -9.64
N THR A 207 -0.88 -19.44 -9.14
CA THR A 207 -1.04 -18.08 -9.69
C THR A 207 0.24 -17.28 -9.57
N ALA A 208 0.94 -17.35 -8.43
CA ALA A 208 2.21 -16.68 -8.22
C ALA A 208 3.31 -17.23 -9.13
N LEU A 209 3.38 -18.57 -9.30
CA LEU A 209 4.34 -19.22 -10.20
C LEU A 209 4.11 -18.83 -11.67
N VAL A 210 2.87 -18.90 -12.15
CA VAL A 210 2.55 -18.47 -13.53
C VAL A 210 2.82 -16.98 -13.70
N SER A 211 2.54 -16.16 -12.69
CA SER A 211 2.88 -14.73 -12.72
C SER A 211 4.38 -14.48 -12.83
N ALA A 212 5.19 -15.22 -12.08
CA ALA A 212 6.64 -15.15 -12.12
C ALA A 212 7.16 -15.56 -13.50
N TRP A 213 6.66 -16.68 -14.03
CA TRP A 213 7.03 -17.20 -15.34
C TRP A 213 6.65 -16.23 -16.48
N LEU A 214 5.41 -15.73 -16.51
CA LEU A 214 4.95 -14.77 -17.53
C LEU A 214 5.75 -13.46 -17.47
N GLY A 215 5.99 -12.93 -16.26
CA GLY A 215 6.78 -11.70 -16.09
C GLY A 215 8.20 -11.89 -16.60
N ARG A 216 8.86 -13.00 -16.23
CA ARG A 216 10.20 -13.33 -16.70
C ARG A 216 10.25 -13.53 -18.21
N HIS A 217 9.29 -14.26 -18.77
CA HIS A 217 9.21 -14.50 -20.22
C HIS A 217 9.06 -13.18 -21.00
N ARG A 218 8.19 -12.27 -20.54
CA ARG A 218 8.01 -10.95 -21.18
C ARG A 218 9.26 -10.07 -21.05
N ALA A 219 9.88 -10.03 -19.88
CA ALA A 219 11.13 -9.28 -19.68
C ALA A 219 12.29 -9.81 -20.53
N VAL A 220 12.41 -11.14 -20.65
CA VAL A 220 13.40 -11.77 -21.54
C VAL A 220 13.10 -11.47 -23.00
N ALA A 221 11.84 -11.55 -23.42
CA ALA A 221 11.44 -11.24 -24.79
C ALA A 221 11.79 -9.79 -25.16
N LEU A 222 11.54 -8.83 -24.26
CA LEU A 222 11.89 -7.43 -24.45
C LEU A 222 13.40 -7.21 -24.65
N ARG A 223 14.25 -7.99 -23.97
CA ARG A 223 15.72 -7.85 -24.04
C ARG A 223 16.37 -8.55 -25.25
N ARG A 224 15.69 -9.54 -25.84
CA ARG A 224 16.27 -10.39 -26.91
C ARG A 224 16.27 -9.74 -28.28
N THR A 225 15.32 -8.85 -28.55
CA THR A 225 15.15 -8.22 -29.85
C THR A 225 15.18 -6.70 -29.69
N PRO A 226 15.62 -5.95 -30.72
CA PRO A 226 15.45 -4.50 -30.75
C PRO A 226 14.00 -4.15 -30.42
N ALA A 227 13.82 -3.28 -29.43
CA ALA A 227 12.51 -2.90 -28.92
C ALA A 227 12.07 -1.59 -29.57
N PRO A 228 10.76 -1.40 -29.82
CA PRO A 228 10.25 -0.11 -30.28
C PRO A 228 10.54 0.97 -29.24
N VAL A 229 10.95 2.15 -29.70
CA VAL A 229 11.33 3.27 -28.82
C VAL A 229 10.40 4.46 -28.98
N LEU A 230 10.05 5.07 -27.85
CA LEU A 230 9.18 6.24 -27.77
C LEU A 230 9.77 7.25 -26.79
N ARG A 231 9.85 8.52 -27.19
CA ARG A 231 10.21 9.60 -26.27
C ARG A 231 8.98 10.03 -25.49
N VAL A 232 9.12 10.11 -24.17
CA VAL A 232 8.05 10.35 -23.19
C VAL A 232 8.55 11.25 -22.07
N LEU A 233 7.62 11.68 -21.21
CA LEU A 233 7.96 12.27 -19.92
C LEU A 233 7.56 11.31 -18.81
N VAL A 234 8.33 11.26 -17.74
CA VAL A 234 8.06 10.44 -16.55
C VAL A 234 8.08 11.28 -15.29
N ARG A 235 7.27 10.87 -14.31
CA ARG A 235 7.27 11.46 -12.98
C ARG A 235 6.93 10.40 -11.95
N ASP A 236 7.70 10.35 -10.88
CA ASP A 236 7.40 9.47 -9.76
C ASP A 236 6.26 10.05 -8.91
N ASP A 237 5.25 9.22 -8.67
CA ASP A 237 4.17 9.57 -7.76
C ASP A 237 4.62 9.39 -6.30
N ALA A 238 3.89 10.05 -5.40
CA ALA A 238 4.10 9.93 -3.96
C ALA A 238 3.93 8.49 -3.40
N GLN A 239 3.48 7.53 -4.22
CA GLN A 239 3.28 6.13 -3.84
C GLN A 239 4.41 5.23 -4.34
N GLY A 240 5.46 5.79 -4.95
CA GLY A 240 6.57 5.04 -5.55
C GLY A 240 6.21 4.36 -6.88
N THR A 241 5.17 4.82 -7.57
CA THR A 241 4.84 4.39 -8.93
C THR A 241 5.12 5.50 -9.93
N THR A 242 5.75 5.15 -11.05
CA THR A 242 6.11 6.11 -12.08
C THR A 242 4.93 6.29 -13.04
N GLU A 243 4.49 7.53 -13.20
CA GLU A 243 3.50 7.93 -14.19
C GLU A 243 4.21 8.34 -15.48
N VAL A 244 3.72 7.86 -16.62
CA VAL A 244 4.26 8.19 -17.94
C VAL A 244 3.29 9.12 -18.67
N TYR A 245 3.81 10.18 -19.27
CA TYR A 245 3.08 11.23 -19.97
C TYR A 245 3.56 11.34 -21.42
N ALA A 246 2.76 12.03 -22.23
CA ALA A 246 3.15 12.37 -23.59
C ALA A 246 4.34 13.35 -23.59
N ALA A 247 5.18 13.30 -24.61
CA ALA A 247 6.38 14.14 -24.74
C ALA A 247 6.09 15.65 -24.76
N ASP A 248 4.88 16.04 -25.20
CA ASP A 248 4.40 17.42 -25.28
C ASP A 248 3.59 17.86 -24.04
N ASP A 249 3.36 16.99 -23.06
CA ASP A 249 2.64 17.31 -21.82
C ASP A 249 3.60 17.74 -20.70
N LEU A 250 4.31 18.85 -20.92
CA LEU A 250 5.33 19.39 -20.00
C LEU A 250 4.78 19.67 -18.59
N ALA A 251 3.48 19.97 -18.50
CA ALA A 251 2.80 20.24 -17.23
C ALA A 251 2.41 18.95 -16.46
N ALA A 252 2.68 17.76 -17.03
CA ALA A 252 2.36 16.45 -16.45
C ALA A 252 0.89 16.35 -15.99
N MET A 253 -0.04 16.76 -16.87
CA MET A 253 -1.47 16.90 -16.56
C MET A 253 -2.27 15.64 -16.91
N ARG A 254 -1.82 14.87 -17.91
CA ARG A 254 -2.54 13.76 -18.53
C ARG A 254 -1.67 12.49 -18.55
N PRO A 255 -1.55 11.80 -17.40
CA PRO A 255 -0.78 10.57 -17.34
C PRO A 255 -1.47 9.49 -18.20
N LEU A 256 -0.67 8.81 -19.03
CA LEU A 256 -1.11 7.78 -19.97
C LEU A 256 -1.22 6.42 -19.27
N PHE A 257 -0.23 6.07 -18.46
CA PHE A 257 -0.20 4.83 -17.67
C PHE A 257 0.71 4.96 -16.46
N THR A 258 0.61 4.01 -15.55
CA THR A 258 1.54 3.84 -14.41
C THR A 258 2.33 2.55 -14.54
N VAL A 259 3.58 2.57 -14.15
CA VAL A 259 4.46 1.41 -14.05
C VAL A 259 5.25 1.48 -12.75
N GLU A 260 5.47 0.33 -12.10
CA GLU A 260 6.41 0.26 -10.98
C GLU A 260 7.80 0.06 -11.58
N LEU A 261 8.69 1.00 -11.33
CA LEU A 261 10.07 0.98 -11.81
C LEU A 261 11.02 0.66 -10.66
N THR A 262 12.16 0.06 -11.00
CA THR A 262 13.30 -0.15 -10.10
C THR A 262 14.55 0.27 -10.85
N SER A 263 15.35 1.15 -10.25
CA SER A 263 16.66 1.54 -10.77
C SER A 263 17.58 0.34 -10.87
N TYR A 264 18.48 0.38 -11.86
CA TYR A 264 19.62 -0.51 -11.94
C TYR A 264 20.87 0.31 -11.72
N ASP A 265 21.34 0.29 -10.48
CA ASP A 265 22.64 0.79 -10.13
C ASP A 265 23.58 -0.40 -10.29
N GLY A 266 24.48 -0.33 -11.27
CA GLY A 266 25.34 -1.44 -11.71
C GLY A 266 26.33 -1.98 -10.67
N GLU A 267 26.19 -1.63 -9.38
CA GLU A 267 27.18 -1.82 -8.32
C GLU A 267 26.65 -2.55 -7.06
N SER A 268 25.52 -3.27 -7.11
CA SER A 268 24.98 -3.96 -5.91
C SER A 268 24.59 -5.44 -6.13
N ASP A 269 25.48 -6.22 -6.72
CA ASP A 269 25.36 -7.70 -6.72
C ASP A 269 26.67 -8.35 -6.19
N GLU A 270 27.37 -7.71 -5.23
CA GLU A 270 28.37 -8.37 -4.38
C GLU A 270 27.98 -8.15 -2.90
N ASP A 271 27.86 -9.26 -2.17
CA ASP A 271 27.74 -9.41 -0.71
C ASP A 271 26.34 -9.29 -0.05
N ASP A 272 25.57 -10.38 -0.15
CA ASP A 272 24.55 -10.78 0.85
C ASP A 272 24.60 -12.33 1.03
N GLU A 273 25.81 -12.88 1.13
CA GLU A 273 26.05 -14.25 1.61
C GLU A 273 27.13 -14.22 2.71
N ASP A 274 26.69 -14.52 3.93
CA ASP A 274 27.44 -15.13 5.04
C ASP A 274 28.72 -14.46 5.57
N ASP A 275 28.61 -13.77 6.72
CA ASP A 275 29.63 -13.90 7.78
C ASP A 275 29.04 -13.63 9.18
N GLU A 276 28.38 -14.65 9.75
CA GLU A 276 28.29 -14.78 11.20
C GLU A 276 29.66 -15.21 11.74
N GLY A 277 30.55 -14.24 11.94
CA GLY A 277 31.83 -14.40 12.62
C GLY A 277 31.82 -13.69 13.97
N GLU A 278 31.64 -14.45 15.05
CA GLU A 278 32.07 -14.06 16.39
C GLU A 278 33.57 -13.74 16.40
N ASP A 279 33.98 -12.54 16.84
CA ASP A 279 34.97 -12.43 17.91
C ASP A 279 35.04 -11.03 18.54
N GLY A 280 35.29 -11.02 19.85
CA GLY A 280 35.27 -9.83 20.71
C GLY A 280 36.48 -8.91 20.64
N GLY A 281 36.31 -7.69 21.17
CA GLY A 281 37.42 -6.77 21.43
C GLY A 281 36.96 -5.40 21.90
N GLU A 282 36.91 -5.20 23.22
CA GLU A 282 36.78 -3.88 23.86
C GLU A 282 38.02 -3.00 23.57
N GLY A 283 37.79 -1.71 23.33
CA GLY A 283 38.71 -0.64 23.74
C GLY A 283 39.25 0.28 22.63
N GLY A 284 38.90 1.57 22.68
CA GLY A 284 39.69 2.63 22.03
C GLY A 284 38.90 3.84 21.54
N THR A 285 38.87 4.88 22.38
CA THR A 285 38.33 6.24 22.15
C THR A 285 39.06 7.06 21.08
N ASP A 286 38.27 7.92 20.43
CA ASP A 286 38.55 9.26 19.86
C ASP A 286 39.61 9.43 18.75
N SER A 287 39.13 9.70 17.53
CA SER A 287 39.25 11.04 16.92
C SER A 287 38.31 11.24 15.73
N PRO A 288 37.83 12.49 15.49
CA PRO A 288 36.82 12.84 14.51
C PRO A 288 37.45 13.21 13.17
N ASP A 289 36.64 13.16 12.11
CA ASP A 289 36.54 14.13 10.99
C ASP A 289 36.36 13.48 9.60
N ALA A 290 35.46 14.10 8.83
CA ALA A 290 35.25 14.06 7.38
C ALA A 290 34.75 12.75 6.71
N GLY A 291 33.43 12.67 6.46
CA GLY A 291 32.90 11.85 5.35
C GLY A 291 31.45 11.37 5.41
N ALA A 292 30.81 11.36 6.59
CA ALA A 292 29.53 10.67 6.78
C ALA A 292 28.27 11.57 6.82
N GLY A 293 28.34 12.79 6.25
CA GLY A 293 27.25 13.77 6.32
C GLY A 293 26.25 13.75 5.16
N THR A 294 26.63 13.28 3.98
CA THR A 294 25.78 13.39 2.79
C THR A 294 24.65 12.36 2.77
N GLY A 295 24.95 11.10 3.03
CA GLY A 295 23.96 10.02 2.97
C GLY A 295 22.87 10.11 4.06
N ALA A 296 23.20 10.58 5.26
CA ALA A 296 22.22 10.74 6.34
C ALA A 296 21.29 11.93 6.10
N GLU A 297 21.80 13.06 5.62
CA GLU A 297 21.00 14.22 5.25
C GLU A 297 20.16 13.96 3.99
N GLU A 298 20.69 13.21 3.03
CA GLU A 298 19.97 12.78 1.82
C GLU A 298 18.87 11.78 2.16
N LEU A 299 19.15 10.80 3.03
CA LEU A 299 18.14 9.89 3.55
C LEU A 299 17.08 10.63 4.38
N GLU A 300 17.45 11.63 5.19
CA GLU A 300 16.50 12.47 5.92
C GLU A 300 15.66 13.33 4.95
N ARG A 301 16.25 13.89 3.89
CA ARG A 301 15.52 14.60 2.81
C ARG A 301 14.60 13.68 2.02
N LEU A 302 15.04 12.46 1.69
CA LEU A 302 14.24 11.45 0.98
C LEU A 302 13.10 10.96 1.87
N LEU A 303 13.35 10.73 3.17
CA LEU A 303 12.31 10.38 4.13
C LEU A 303 11.32 11.52 4.33
N ASP A 304 11.77 12.78 4.37
CA ASP A 304 10.90 13.96 4.44
C ASP A 304 10.11 14.17 3.13
N ALA A 305 10.71 13.94 1.95
CA ALA A 305 10.04 14.01 0.66
C ALA A 305 9.00 12.88 0.47
N VAL A 306 9.34 11.65 0.90
CA VAL A 306 8.42 10.51 0.96
C VAL A 306 7.32 10.76 2.01
N ASP A 307 7.60 11.50 3.07
CA ASP A 307 6.63 11.89 4.09
C ASP A 307 5.71 13.05 3.65
N ASP A 308 6.12 13.87 2.70
CA ASP A 308 5.38 15.06 2.25
C ASP A 308 4.32 14.80 1.15
N ASP A 309 4.14 13.57 0.67
CA ASP A 309 3.22 13.21 -0.44
C ASP A 309 3.49 14.03 -1.73
N VAL A 310 4.67 14.64 -1.89
CA VAL A 310 4.99 15.53 -3.02
C VAL A 310 5.45 14.68 -4.22
N PRO A 311 4.84 14.82 -5.42
CA PRO A 311 5.32 14.15 -6.61
C PRO A 311 6.74 14.59 -6.98
N GLY A 312 7.54 13.69 -7.54
CA GLY A 312 8.88 14.01 -8.03
C GLY A 312 8.86 14.99 -9.21
N PRO A 313 10.04 15.48 -9.65
CA PRO A 313 10.15 16.32 -10.85
C PRO A 313 9.73 15.55 -12.11
N VAL A 314 9.34 16.29 -13.15
CA VAL A 314 9.09 15.71 -14.48
C VAL A 314 10.43 15.51 -15.18
N ARG A 315 10.67 14.31 -15.70
CA ARG A 315 11.95 13.90 -16.32
C ARG A 315 11.69 13.49 -17.77
N GLU A 316 12.51 13.95 -18.69
CA GLU A 316 12.52 13.40 -20.05
C GLU A 316 13.01 11.96 -20.03
N ALA A 317 12.38 11.09 -20.81
CA ALA A 317 12.76 9.70 -20.87
C ALA A 317 12.53 9.06 -22.25
N VAL A 318 13.24 7.96 -22.49
CA VAL A 318 13.00 7.05 -23.61
C VAL A 318 12.41 5.75 -23.08
N LEU A 319 11.23 5.41 -23.60
CA LEU A 319 10.53 4.16 -23.31
C LEU A 319 10.92 3.10 -24.34
N PHE A 320 11.43 1.97 -23.88
CA PHE A 320 11.71 0.79 -24.69
C PHE A 320 10.62 -0.26 -24.48
N GLY A 321 10.02 -0.70 -25.58
CA GLY A 321 8.93 -1.67 -25.62
C GLY A 321 7.58 -1.01 -25.92
N ALA A 322 6.66 -1.78 -26.51
CA ALA A 322 5.34 -1.28 -26.88
C ALA A 322 4.40 -1.32 -25.66
N PRO A 323 3.93 -0.18 -25.12
CA PRO A 323 3.06 -0.16 -23.96
C PRO A 323 1.65 -0.70 -24.29
N PHE A 324 1.16 -1.63 -23.47
CA PHE A 324 -0.23 -2.08 -23.42
C PHE A 324 -0.53 -2.61 -22.01
N ASP A 325 -1.81 -2.81 -21.65
CA ASP A 325 -2.16 -3.38 -20.33
C ASP A 325 -1.47 -4.74 -20.10
N GLY A 326 -0.57 -4.82 -19.11
CA GLY A 326 0.20 -6.03 -18.82
C GLY A 326 1.60 -6.09 -19.45
N ALA A 327 2.01 -5.11 -20.25
CA ALA A 327 3.33 -5.07 -20.87
C ALA A 327 4.46 -4.90 -19.84
N GLU A 328 5.67 -5.34 -20.21
CA GLU A 328 6.92 -4.97 -19.54
C GLU A 328 7.61 -3.89 -20.39
N VAL A 329 8.29 -2.95 -19.75
CA VAL A 329 8.95 -1.81 -20.40
C VAL A 329 10.26 -1.48 -19.68
N VAL A 330 11.16 -0.80 -20.38
CA VAL A 330 12.36 -0.20 -19.78
C VAL A 330 12.31 1.29 -20.04
N VAL A 331 12.67 2.08 -19.05
CA VAL A 331 12.70 3.54 -19.12
C VAL A 331 14.14 3.99 -18.92
N LEU A 332 14.64 4.79 -19.85
CA LEU A 332 15.89 5.53 -19.68
C LEU A 332 15.52 6.98 -19.43
N SER A 333 15.63 7.44 -18.20
CA SER A 333 15.17 8.76 -17.74
C SER A 333 16.36 9.66 -17.38
N ALA A 334 16.14 10.98 -17.43
CA ALA A 334 17.09 11.92 -16.85
C ALA A 334 17.21 11.65 -15.34
N ASP A 335 18.41 11.82 -14.80
CA ASP A 335 18.62 11.78 -13.35
C ASP A 335 18.12 13.09 -12.70
N GLU A 336 17.82 13.05 -11.40
CA GLU A 336 17.50 14.27 -10.64
C GLU A 336 18.72 15.17 -10.49
N ASP A 337 19.91 14.58 -10.44
CA ASP A 337 21.19 15.25 -10.49
C ASP A 337 21.68 15.35 -11.95
N PRO A 338 21.72 16.56 -12.55
CA PRO A 338 22.13 16.71 -13.95
C PRO A 338 23.58 16.30 -14.23
N ASP A 339 24.42 16.18 -13.20
CA ASP A 339 25.81 15.74 -13.33
C ASP A 339 25.95 14.21 -13.34
N GLN A 340 24.89 13.47 -13.01
CA GLN A 340 24.84 12.01 -13.02
C GLN A 340 24.44 11.43 -14.38
N PRO A 341 24.89 10.20 -14.70
CA PRO A 341 24.48 9.54 -15.93
C PRO A 341 22.96 9.25 -15.93
N PRO A 342 22.32 9.14 -17.10
CA PRO A 342 20.91 8.81 -17.21
C PRO A 342 20.54 7.52 -16.47
N LEU A 343 19.43 7.54 -15.76
CA LEU A 343 18.95 6.43 -14.96
C LEU A 343 18.27 5.38 -15.85
N THR A 344 18.74 4.14 -15.77
CA THR A 344 18.08 3.00 -16.42
C THR A 344 17.17 2.30 -15.43
N GLU A 345 15.87 2.37 -15.68
CA GLU A 345 14.83 1.86 -14.81
C GLU A 345 14.07 0.70 -15.46
N TRP A 346 13.93 -0.40 -14.73
CA TRP A 346 13.28 -1.62 -15.19
C TRP A 346 11.87 -1.74 -14.62
N SER A 347 10.93 -2.27 -15.41
CA SER A 347 9.59 -2.56 -14.89
C SER A 347 9.60 -3.68 -13.84
N ALA A 348 9.38 -3.28 -12.58
CA ALA A 348 9.07 -4.16 -11.45
C ALA A 348 7.58 -4.48 -11.34
N GLY A 349 6.74 -3.88 -12.18
CA GLY A 349 5.31 -4.12 -12.30
C GLY A 349 4.84 -4.00 -13.75
N PRO A 350 3.70 -4.62 -14.12
CA PRO A 350 3.20 -4.49 -15.48
C PRO A 350 2.71 -3.06 -15.74
N VAL A 351 2.74 -2.63 -17.00
CA VAL A 351 2.11 -1.38 -17.46
C VAL A 351 0.61 -1.41 -17.15
N ARG A 352 0.12 -0.36 -16.47
CA ARG A 352 -1.30 -0.19 -16.12
C ARG A 352 -1.84 1.10 -16.73
N PRO A 353 -2.64 1.01 -17.81
CA PRO A 353 -3.18 2.19 -18.46
C PRO A 353 -4.08 3.03 -17.55
N LEU A 354 -4.05 4.33 -17.77
CA LEU A 354 -4.89 5.30 -17.10
C LEU A 354 -5.93 5.85 -18.07
N SER A 355 -7.12 6.15 -17.54
CA SER A 355 -8.11 6.87 -18.33
C SER A 355 -7.60 8.28 -18.62
N PRO A 356 -7.91 8.89 -19.78
CA PRO A 356 -7.52 10.28 -20.07
C PRO A 356 -7.96 11.29 -19.01
N SER A 357 -9.06 11.00 -18.31
CA SER A 357 -9.58 11.84 -17.21
C SER A 357 -8.90 11.61 -15.85
N ALA A 358 -7.95 10.69 -15.74
CA ALA A 358 -7.35 10.31 -14.45
C ALA A 358 -6.56 11.46 -13.83
N GLY A 359 -5.70 12.12 -14.63
CA GLY A 359 -4.94 13.29 -14.20
C GLY A 359 -5.85 14.45 -13.79
N MET A 360 -6.85 14.79 -14.61
CA MET A 360 -7.82 15.84 -14.27
C MET A 360 -8.58 15.57 -12.96
N ARG A 361 -8.98 14.31 -12.71
CA ARG A 361 -9.63 13.93 -11.45
C ARG A 361 -8.68 14.01 -10.26
N ARG A 362 -7.40 13.70 -10.47
CA ARG A 362 -6.36 13.80 -9.45
C ARG A 362 -6.13 15.27 -9.07
N ILE A 363 -5.91 16.14 -10.05
CA ILE A 363 -5.74 17.58 -9.84
C ILE A 363 -6.96 18.18 -9.17
N ALA A 364 -8.18 17.83 -9.62
CA ALA A 364 -9.40 18.29 -8.96
C ALA A 364 -9.49 17.82 -7.50
N LYS A 365 -9.00 16.60 -7.20
CA LYS A 365 -8.97 16.05 -5.85
C LYS A 365 -7.88 16.69 -4.97
N GLU A 366 -6.71 16.97 -5.53
CA GLU A 366 -5.62 17.69 -4.86
C GLU A 366 -6.03 19.13 -4.58
N LYS A 367 -6.58 19.84 -5.57
CA LYS A 367 -7.17 21.18 -5.37
C LYS A 367 -8.27 21.18 -4.31
N ALA A 368 -9.17 20.20 -4.33
CA ALA A 368 -10.18 20.07 -3.28
C ALA A 368 -9.59 19.72 -1.90
N ARG A 369 -8.47 19.00 -1.84
CA ARG A 369 -7.72 18.71 -0.60
C ARG A 369 -7.05 19.98 -0.08
N GLU A 370 -6.40 20.76 -0.94
CA GLU A 370 -5.79 22.03 -0.61
C GLU A 370 -6.81 23.07 -0.16
N GLU A 371 -7.91 23.23 -0.89
CA GLU A 371 -9.01 24.12 -0.51
C GLU A 371 -9.57 23.74 0.86
N ARG A 372 -9.74 22.43 1.11
CA ARG A 372 -10.17 21.94 2.41
C ARG A 372 -9.13 22.18 3.51
N ASN A 373 -7.85 21.97 3.24
CA ASN A 373 -6.78 22.26 4.20
C ASN A 373 -6.74 23.74 4.54
N ARG A 374 -6.79 24.63 3.54
CA ARG A 374 -6.89 26.08 3.73
C ARG A 374 -8.13 26.48 4.52
N GLN A 375 -9.28 25.83 4.25
CA GLN A 375 -10.50 26.06 5.03
C GLN A 375 -10.32 25.63 6.48
N LEU A 376 -9.69 24.48 6.74
CA LEU A 376 -9.41 23.98 8.09
C LEU A 376 -8.42 24.89 8.83
N GLU A 377 -7.38 25.39 8.16
CA GLU A 377 -6.43 26.36 8.71
C GLU A 377 -7.12 27.68 9.07
N ARG A 378 -7.99 28.19 8.19
CA ARG A 378 -8.80 29.40 8.47
C ARG A 378 -9.73 29.16 9.66
N GLN A 379 -10.48 28.07 9.66
CA GLN A 379 -11.35 27.70 10.79
C GLN A 379 -10.56 27.51 12.09
N ALA A 380 -9.36 26.94 12.03
CA ALA A 380 -8.49 26.80 13.19
C ALA A 380 -8.06 28.18 13.71
N ARG A 381 -7.57 29.07 12.84
CA ARG A 381 -7.21 30.45 13.22
C ARG A 381 -8.39 31.21 13.81
N GLU A 382 -9.56 31.17 13.17
CA GLU A 382 -10.80 31.76 13.69
C GLU A 382 -11.18 31.16 15.05
N SER A 383 -11.16 29.83 15.20
CA SER A 383 -11.50 29.18 16.47
C SER A 383 -10.53 29.48 17.61
N VAL A 384 -9.28 29.80 17.28
CA VAL A 384 -8.25 30.20 18.24
C VAL A 384 -8.46 31.63 18.70
N VAL A 385 -8.86 32.53 17.78
CA VAL A 385 -9.10 33.96 18.02
C VAL A 385 -10.46 34.21 18.71
N ASP A 386 -11.52 33.53 18.28
CA ASP A 386 -12.88 33.72 18.80
C ASP A 386 -13.10 33.10 20.19
N ARG A 387 -12.24 32.16 20.60
CA ARG A 387 -12.27 31.61 21.96
C ARG A 387 -11.58 32.55 22.93
N ALA A 388 -12.25 32.81 24.05
CA ALA A 388 -11.69 33.59 25.16
C ALA A 388 -10.27 33.10 25.50
N PRO A 389 -9.30 34.02 25.71
CA PRO A 389 -7.91 33.68 25.97
C PRO A 389 -7.82 32.79 27.21
N ALA A 390 -7.52 31.52 27.01
CA ALA A 390 -7.31 30.55 28.07
C ALA A 390 -5.82 30.54 28.44
N PRO A 391 -5.48 30.58 29.74
CA PRO A 391 -4.08 30.54 30.19
C PRO A 391 -3.38 29.23 29.81
N VAL A 392 -4.13 28.13 29.69
CA VAL A 392 -3.65 26.81 29.30
C VAL A 392 -4.70 26.15 28.39
N ARG A 393 -4.27 25.54 27.28
CA ARG A 393 -5.17 24.79 26.38
C ARG A 393 -5.02 23.29 26.58
N ARG A 394 -6.13 22.55 26.48
CA ARG A 394 -6.18 21.11 26.77
C ARG A 394 -7.01 20.36 25.75
N TRP A 395 -6.47 19.27 25.25
CA TRP A 395 -7.17 18.31 24.40
C TRP A 395 -7.10 16.93 25.04
N ARG A 396 -8.15 16.14 24.89
CA ARG A 396 -8.29 14.82 25.52
C ARG A 396 -8.92 13.84 24.55
N ALA A 397 -8.71 12.56 24.83
CA ALA A 397 -9.43 11.46 24.19
C ALA A 397 -10.94 11.75 24.12
N GLY A 398 -11.49 11.67 22.92
CA GLY A 398 -12.91 11.85 22.63
C GLY A 398 -13.66 10.52 22.59
N TRP A 399 -14.96 10.58 22.34
CA TRP A 399 -15.80 9.37 22.21
C TRP A 399 -15.33 8.42 21.10
N LEU A 400 -14.71 8.94 20.03
CA LEU A 400 -14.14 8.12 18.95
C LEU A 400 -12.99 7.23 19.45
N ASP A 401 -12.15 7.76 20.33
CA ASP A 401 -11.06 7.01 20.95
C ASP A 401 -11.58 5.90 21.84
N TRP A 402 -12.69 6.15 22.53
CA TRP A 402 -13.36 5.19 23.39
C TRP A 402 -13.98 4.06 22.58
N VAL A 403 -14.66 4.36 21.47
CA VAL A 403 -15.18 3.36 20.54
C VAL A 403 -14.05 2.54 19.93
N ALA A 404 -12.95 3.18 19.53
CA ALA A 404 -11.79 2.49 18.99
C ALA A 404 -11.15 1.53 20.01
N ALA A 405 -11.03 1.96 21.26
CA ALA A 405 -10.55 1.12 22.35
C ALA A 405 -11.50 -0.05 22.64
N ALA A 406 -12.82 0.21 22.67
CA ALA A 406 -13.83 -0.84 22.85
C ALA A 406 -13.78 -1.88 21.73
N LEU A 407 -13.66 -1.46 20.47
CA LEU A 407 -13.50 -2.36 19.32
C LEU A 407 -12.21 -3.17 19.43
N LEU A 408 -11.09 -2.55 19.83
CA LEU A 408 -9.82 -3.26 20.03
C LEU A 408 -9.94 -4.34 21.12
N VAL A 409 -10.56 -4.01 22.26
CA VAL A 409 -10.82 -4.95 23.34
C VAL A 409 -11.74 -6.08 22.88
N GLN A 410 -12.85 -5.76 22.20
CA GLN A 410 -13.78 -6.75 21.65
C GLN A 410 -13.08 -7.69 20.67
N TRP A 411 -12.23 -7.17 19.79
CA TRP A 411 -11.48 -7.97 18.83
C TRP A 411 -10.47 -8.90 19.51
N GLY A 412 -9.76 -8.39 20.53
CA GLY A 412 -8.89 -9.19 21.38
C GLY A 412 -9.64 -10.32 22.07
N VAL A 413 -10.79 -10.02 22.71
CA VAL A 413 -11.66 -11.00 23.37
C VAL A 413 -12.14 -12.06 22.39
N TRP A 414 -12.61 -11.66 21.20
CA TRP A 414 -13.08 -12.60 20.18
C TRP A 414 -11.97 -13.55 19.69
N LEU A 415 -10.78 -13.02 19.39
CA LEU A 415 -9.62 -13.83 18.99
C LEU A 415 -9.25 -14.84 20.06
N THR A 416 -9.28 -14.43 21.33
CA THR A 416 -8.97 -15.33 22.43
C THR A 416 -10.07 -16.35 22.66
N TRP A 417 -11.34 -15.95 22.64
CA TRP A 417 -12.47 -16.87 22.78
C TRP A 417 -12.45 -17.95 21.69
N ALA A 418 -12.17 -17.57 20.44
CA ALA A 418 -12.04 -18.52 19.34
C ALA A 418 -10.86 -19.49 19.51
N GLY A 419 -9.81 -19.10 20.24
CA GLY A 419 -8.71 -19.99 20.60
C GLY A 419 -9.02 -20.93 21.78
N PHE A 420 -9.77 -20.44 22.77
CA PHE A 420 -10.08 -21.15 24.04
C PHE A 420 -11.16 -22.24 23.92
N THR A 421 -11.87 -22.36 22.79
CA THR A 421 -12.88 -23.41 22.60
C THR A 421 -12.30 -24.79 22.28
N GLU A 422 -10.99 -24.90 22.05
CA GLU A 422 -10.30 -26.18 21.85
C GLU A 422 -9.80 -26.72 23.20
N ALA A 423 -9.99 -28.03 23.46
CA ALA A 423 -9.72 -28.67 24.76
C ALA A 423 -8.23 -28.67 25.17
N GLU A 424 -7.31 -28.43 24.23
CA GLU A 424 -5.88 -28.26 24.48
C GLU A 424 -5.37 -27.11 23.61
N LEU A 425 -4.94 -26.01 24.22
CA LEU A 425 -4.35 -24.88 23.51
C LEU A 425 -2.90 -25.21 23.14
N PRO A 426 -2.54 -25.24 21.84
CA PRO A 426 -1.14 -25.29 21.43
C PRO A 426 -0.35 -24.13 22.06
N SER A 427 0.87 -24.41 22.53
CA SER A 427 1.72 -23.44 23.23
C SER A 427 1.96 -22.14 22.45
N TRP A 428 1.98 -22.19 21.12
CA TRP A 428 2.10 -20.99 20.27
C TRP A 428 0.85 -20.11 20.29
N LYS A 429 -0.37 -20.69 20.40
CA LYS A 429 -1.63 -19.91 20.53
C LYS A 429 -1.65 -19.19 21.88
N LEU A 430 -1.17 -19.86 22.95
CA LEU A 430 -1.02 -19.26 24.28
C LEU A 430 0.01 -18.11 24.25
N GLY A 431 1.14 -18.30 23.58
CA GLY A 431 2.15 -17.26 23.37
C GLY A 431 1.58 -16.05 22.61
N LEU A 432 0.83 -16.28 21.54
CA LEU A 432 0.15 -15.23 20.78
C LEU A 432 -0.90 -14.48 21.60
N ALA A 433 -1.74 -15.20 22.36
CA ALA A 433 -2.74 -14.61 23.24
C ALA A 433 -2.11 -13.77 24.35
N THR A 434 -1.00 -14.24 24.91
CA THR A 434 -0.20 -13.50 25.90
C THR A 434 0.36 -12.21 25.30
N ALA A 435 1.03 -12.30 24.14
CA ALA A 435 1.60 -11.14 23.46
C ALA A 435 0.51 -10.12 23.08
N LEU A 436 -0.63 -10.57 22.56
CA LEU A 436 -1.73 -9.70 22.14
C LEU A 436 -2.39 -9.01 23.34
N GLY A 437 -2.61 -9.71 24.45
CA GLY A 437 -3.19 -9.10 25.64
C GLY A 437 -2.23 -8.16 26.36
N LEU A 438 -0.94 -8.44 26.40
CA LEU A 438 0.07 -7.48 26.89
C LEU A 438 0.14 -6.24 26.00
N TYR A 439 0.09 -6.42 24.68
CA TYR A 439 0.01 -5.30 23.74
C TYR A 439 -1.26 -4.46 23.95
N GLY A 440 -2.41 -5.10 24.11
CA GLY A 440 -3.67 -4.46 24.45
C GLY A 440 -3.62 -3.70 25.78
N ALA A 441 -3.08 -4.33 26.83
CA ALA A 441 -2.92 -3.74 28.15
C ALA A 441 -2.03 -2.48 28.14
N ALA A 442 -1.01 -2.43 27.28
CA ALA A 442 -0.18 -1.25 27.10
C ALA A 442 -0.86 -0.15 26.26
N ARG A 443 -1.61 -0.51 25.20
CA ARG A 443 -2.18 0.44 24.24
C ARG A 443 -3.52 1.04 24.67
N VAL A 444 -4.39 0.28 25.33
CA VAL A 444 -5.72 0.72 25.77
C VAL A 444 -5.66 1.93 26.72
N PRO A 445 -4.80 1.96 27.75
CA PRO A 445 -4.64 3.13 28.63
C PRO A 445 -4.28 4.39 27.85
N VAL A 446 -3.31 4.27 26.94
CA VAL A 446 -2.82 5.41 26.12
C VAL A 446 -3.95 5.93 25.24
N LYS A 447 -4.72 5.04 24.58
CA LYS A 447 -5.87 5.45 23.76
C LYS A 447 -6.99 6.10 24.55
N LEU A 448 -7.31 5.61 25.74
CA LEU A 448 -8.44 6.12 26.53
C LEU A 448 -8.12 7.39 27.30
N ALA A 449 -6.85 7.58 27.68
CA ALA A 449 -6.44 8.63 28.61
C ALA A 449 -5.41 9.60 28.02
N TRP A 450 -5.19 9.60 26.71
CA TRP A 450 -4.29 10.59 26.11
C TRP A 450 -4.81 12.01 26.35
N ARG A 451 -3.87 12.89 26.67
CA ARG A 451 -4.08 14.31 26.84
C ARG A 451 -2.89 15.06 26.27
N ILE A 452 -3.18 16.14 25.55
CA ILE A 452 -2.21 17.15 25.15
C ILE A 452 -2.58 18.43 25.90
N THR A 453 -1.61 19.06 26.54
CA THR A 453 -1.77 20.34 27.23
C THR A 453 -0.76 21.32 26.65
N ALA A 454 -1.23 22.45 26.12
CA ALA A 454 -0.36 23.53 25.64
C ALA A 454 -0.25 24.63 26.68
N ASP A 455 0.98 25.07 26.94
CA ASP A 455 1.31 26.20 27.81
C ASP A 455 2.34 27.13 27.14
N ARG A 456 2.82 28.16 27.86
CA ARG A 456 3.80 29.12 27.34
C ARG A 456 5.12 28.48 26.91
N SER A 457 5.54 27.41 27.58
CA SER A 457 6.83 26.75 27.39
C SER A 457 6.81 25.71 26.28
N GLY A 458 5.66 25.08 26.03
CA GLY A 458 5.54 24.03 25.04
C GLY A 458 4.27 23.21 25.15
N LEU A 459 4.37 21.97 24.68
CA LEU A 459 3.35 20.96 24.74
C LEU A 459 3.72 19.90 25.77
N TRP A 460 2.76 19.56 26.63
CA TRP A 460 2.82 18.40 27.50
C TRP A 460 1.98 17.28 26.91
N VAL A 461 2.62 16.15 26.65
CA VAL A 461 1.98 14.97 26.08
C VAL A 461 2.03 13.83 27.08
N THR A 462 0.87 13.21 27.35
CA THR A 462 0.82 12.05 28.24
C THR A 462 1.43 10.82 27.58
N GLY A 463 2.43 10.22 28.22
CA GLY A 463 3.00 8.92 27.84
C GLY A 463 2.77 7.85 28.92
N LEU A 464 3.08 6.60 28.57
CA LEU A 464 2.96 5.46 29.49
C LEU A 464 3.84 5.66 30.74
N ARG A 465 5.10 6.10 30.53
CA ARG A 465 6.10 6.34 31.59
C ARG A 465 5.92 7.68 32.33
N GLY A 466 5.12 8.60 31.80
CA GLY A 466 4.92 9.92 32.37
C GLY A 466 4.62 10.98 31.31
N PRO A 467 4.27 12.21 31.74
CA PRO A 467 4.11 13.33 30.82
C PRO A 467 5.47 13.78 30.28
N ARG A 468 5.56 13.99 28.97
CA ARG A 468 6.75 14.53 28.29
C ARG A 468 6.50 15.98 27.91
N HIS A 469 7.47 16.85 28.18
CA HIS A 469 7.46 18.23 27.73
C HIS A 469 8.17 18.34 26.39
N VAL A 470 7.54 19.02 25.43
CA VAL A 470 8.06 19.30 24.10
C VAL A 470 8.05 20.83 23.92
N PRO A 471 9.23 21.49 23.96
CA PRO A 471 9.32 22.92 23.71
C PRO A 471 8.74 23.31 22.35
N TRP A 472 8.16 24.51 22.24
CA TRP A 472 7.57 24.98 20.97
C TRP A 472 8.56 24.98 19.80
N ASP A 473 9.83 25.31 20.07
CA ASP A 473 10.88 25.43 19.06
C ASP A 473 11.37 24.06 18.55
N ASP A 474 11.15 22.99 19.32
CA ASP A 474 11.53 21.62 18.95
C ASP A 474 10.48 20.91 18.10
N ILE A 475 9.26 21.46 18.02
CA ILE A 475 8.17 20.87 17.24
C ILE A 475 8.45 21.04 15.75
N ARG A 476 8.71 19.93 15.06
CA ARG A 476 9.00 19.91 13.61
C ARG A 476 7.75 19.78 12.76
N SER A 477 6.74 19.03 13.21
CA SER A 477 5.46 18.93 12.50
C SER A 477 4.34 18.42 13.41
N VAL A 478 3.12 18.93 13.17
CA VAL A 478 1.88 18.42 13.76
C VAL A 478 0.92 18.11 12.63
N ARG A 479 0.73 16.85 12.27
CA ARG A 479 -0.12 16.47 11.14
C ARG A 479 -0.90 15.20 11.42
N ARG A 480 -2.08 15.07 10.81
CA ARG A 480 -2.79 13.79 10.78
C ARG A 480 -2.39 12.99 9.55
N ARG A 481 -1.80 11.81 9.73
CA ARG A 481 -1.51 10.85 8.65
C ARG A 481 -2.52 9.70 8.69
N SER A 482 -3.32 9.55 7.65
CA SER A 482 -4.33 8.49 7.50
C SER A 482 -5.33 8.41 8.68
N PHE A 483 -5.03 7.60 9.70
CA PHE A 483 -5.85 7.38 10.90
C PHE A 483 -5.16 7.88 12.18
N GLU A 484 -3.96 8.45 12.08
CA GLU A 484 -3.11 8.81 13.23
C GLU A 484 -2.87 10.31 13.30
N LEU A 485 -3.01 10.88 14.48
CA LEU A 485 -2.42 12.18 14.79
C LEU A 485 -0.96 11.94 15.15
N LYS A 486 -0.04 12.51 14.36
CA LYS A 486 1.41 12.43 14.58
C LYS A 486 1.96 13.79 15.00
N LEU A 487 2.68 13.80 16.11
CA LEU A 487 3.46 14.93 16.61
C LEU A 487 4.94 14.52 16.53
N ARG A 488 5.74 15.25 15.75
CA ARG A 488 7.17 14.98 15.58
C ARG A 488 7.99 16.14 16.13
N TRP A 489 9.00 15.81 16.93
CA TRP A 489 10.02 16.75 17.42
C TRP A 489 11.41 16.13 17.25
N ARG A 490 12.46 16.90 17.58
CA ARG A 490 13.85 16.65 17.17
C ARG A 490 14.32 15.19 17.20
N ASP A 491 14.04 14.44 18.26
CA ASP A 491 14.59 13.09 18.48
C ASP A 491 13.54 12.02 18.83
N ASP A 492 12.23 12.33 18.79
CA ASP A 492 11.18 11.39 19.22
C ASP A 492 9.83 11.74 18.55
N ASP A 493 8.92 10.78 18.55
CA ASP A 493 7.59 10.93 17.96
C ASP A 493 6.46 10.51 18.92
N TRP A 494 5.28 11.06 18.68
CA TRP A 494 4.08 10.65 19.38
C TRP A 494 2.95 10.47 18.39
N SER A 495 2.29 9.32 18.48
CA SER A 495 1.18 8.97 17.60
C SER A 495 -0.01 8.40 18.36
N VAL A 496 -1.21 8.84 17.99
CA VAL A 496 -2.46 8.22 18.43
C VAL A 496 -3.37 7.97 17.24
N ALA A 497 -3.87 6.74 17.14
CA ALA A 497 -4.77 6.31 16.09
C ALA A 497 -6.25 6.46 16.49
N ALA A 498 -7.07 6.99 15.60
CA ALA A 498 -8.53 6.99 15.68
C ALA A 498 -9.16 6.50 14.36
N PRO A 499 -10.24 5.70 14.42
CA PRO A 499 -10.93 5.22 13.23
C PRO A 499 -11.58 6.39 12.50
N ARG A 500 -11.44 6.42 11.17
CA ARG A 500 -12.01 7.48 10.33
C ARG A 500 -13.16 6.95 9.51
N TRP A 501 -14.26 7.70 9.48
CA TRP A 501 -15.39 7.40 8.60
C TRP A 501 -15.57 8.49 7.55
N ALA A 502 -14.61 8.56 6.63
CA ALA A 502 -14.49 9.63 5.64
C ALA A 502 -15.76 9.87 4.81
N TRP A 503 -16.53 8.82 4.53
CA TRP A 503 -17.81 8.95 3.83
C TRP A 503 -18.86 9.67 4.67
N PHE A 504 -19.03 9.29 5.93
CA PHE A 504 -20.00 9.88 6.83
C PHE A 504 -19.63 11.31 7.21
N GLU A 505 -18.35 11.54 7.51
CA GLU A 505 -17.79 12.88 7.77
C GLU A 505 -18.03 13.83 6.60
N ARG A 506 -17.77 13.38 5.36
CA ARG A 506 -18.05 14.19 4.15
C ARG A 506 -19.53 14.47 3.96
N ARG A 507 -20.40 13.47 4.17
CA ARG A 507 -21.84 13.63 3.97
C ARG A 507 -22.48 14.57 5.01
N ARG A 508 -21.93 14.62 6.22
CA ARG A 508 -22.41 15.46 7.32
C ARG A 508 -21.64 16.78 7.48
N GLY A 509 -20.64 17.04 6.63
CA GLY A 509 -19.77 18.22 6.74
C GLY A 509 -18.98 18.29 8.05
N LEU A 510 -18.75 17.15 8.72
CA LEU A 510 -18.06 17.10 10.01
C LEU A 510 -16.54 17.08 9.80
N VAL A 511 -15.84 17.91 10.57
CA VAL A 511 -14.37 17.90 10.66
C VAL A 511 -13.95 16.85 11.69
N HIS A 512 -12.98 16.01 11.33
CA HIS A 512 -12.46 15.02 12.28
C HIS A 512 -11.75 15.73 13.44
N PRO A 513 -11.97 15.36 14.72
CA PRO A 513 -11.37 16.06 15.86
C PRO A 513 -9.84 16.23 15.76
N TYR A 514 -9.15 15.22 15.22
CA TYR A 514 -7.70 15.26 15.03
C TYR A 514 -7.25 16.21 13.92
N ASP A 515 -8.08 16.42 12.88
CA ASP A 515 -7.77 17.39 11.81
C ASP A 515 -7.85 18.82 12.38
N ALA A 516 -8.87 19.09 13.21
CA ALA A 516 -9.01 20.38 13.89
C ALA A 516 -7.86 20.61 14.90
N LEU A 517 -7.51 19.58 15.69
CA LEU A 517 -6.40 19.64 16.64
C LEU A 517 -5.05 19.88 15.95
N ALA A 518 -4.76 19.18 14.86
CA ALA A 518 -3.52 19.37 14.12
C ALA A 518 -3.43 20.78 13.53
N ALA A 519 -4.52 21.31 12.98
CA ALA A 519 -4.58 22.67 12.45
C ALA A 519 -4.40 23.73 13.55
N GLU A 520 -5.03 23.54 14.72
CA GLU A 520 -4.90 24.44 15.88
C GLU A 520 -3.45 24.48 16.41
N LEU A 521 -2.81 23.32 16.58
CA LEU A 521 -1.42 23.24 17.02
C LEU A 521 -0.44 23.80 15.98
N SER A 522 -0.72 23.57 14.69
CA SER A 522 0.10 24.13 13.60
C SER A 522 0.00 25.66 13.58
N ALA A 523 -1.19 26.22 13.78
CA ALA A 523 -1.39 27.66 13.86
C ALA A 523 -0.63 28.29 15.06
N MET A 524 -0.63 27.66 16.23
CA MET A 524 0.13 28.15 17.41
C MET A 524 1.65 28.06 17.24
N ARG A 525 2.10 27.09 16.44
CA ARG A 525 3.51 26.97 16.09
C ARG A 525 3.93 28.11 15.16
N GLU A 526 3.17 28.33 14.08
CA GLU A 526 3.42 29.36 13.06
C GLU A 526 3.30 30.79 13.60
N ASP A 527 2.30 31.04 14.46
CA ASP A 527 2.04 32.35 15.04
C ASP A 527 2.22 32.31 16.57
N PRO A 528 3.36 32.82 17.09
CA PRO A 528 3.61 32.87 18.52
C PRO A 528 2.57 33.66 19.33
N ALA A 529 1.86 34.62 18.71
CA ALA A 529 0.83 35.40 19.40
C ALA A 529 -0.40 34.57 19.77
N LEU A 530 -0.59 33.42 19.11
CA LEU A 530 -1.68 32.49 19.37
C LEU A 530 -1.38 31.49 20.50
N ARG A 531 -0.16 31.50 21.04
CA ARG A 531 0.28 30.57 22.10
C ARG A 531 -0.37 30.95 23.45
N PRO A 532 -0.67 29.98 24.33
CA PRO A 532 -1.15 30.25 25.68
C PRO A 532 -0.10 31.04 26.50
N THR A 533 -0.55 31.99 27.32
CA THR A 533 0.34 32.85 28.12
C THR A 533 0.63 32.31 29.52
N GLY A 534 -0.17 31.36 30.00
CA GLY A 534 -0.03 30.76 31.33
C GLY A 534 0.93 29.56 31.35
N GLU A 535 1.34 29.17 32.56
CA GLU A 535 2.05 27.91 32.79
C GLU A 535 1.09 26.81 33.23
N SER A 536 1.33 25.59 32.76
CA SER A 536 0.60 24.42 33.23
C SER A 536 1.06 24.02 34.64
N THR A 537 0.09 23.75 35.51
CA THR A 537 0.32 23.16 36.83
C THR A 537 0.59 21.65 36.72
N THR A 538 1.25 21.05 37.71
CA THR A 538 1.54 19.60 37.76
C THR A 538 0.33 18.69 37.45
N PRO A 539 -0.89 18.92 37.97
CA PRO A 539 -2.05 18.09 37.62
C PRO A 539 -2.54 18.28 36.17
N GLU A 540 -2.21 19.40 35.52
CA GLU A 540 -2.60 19.70 34.14
C GLU A 540 -1.68 19.05 33.10
N ARG A 541 -0.41 18.81 33.48
CA ARG A 541 0.61 18.13 32.66
C ARG A 541 0.28 16.66 32.41
N GLY A 542 -0.56 16.06 33.25
CA GLY A 542 -1.04 14.69 33.13
C GLY A 542 -0.42 13.74 34.16
N ARG A 543 -0.84 12.47 34.11
CA ARG A 543 -0.39 11.41 35.03
C ARG A 543 0.24 10.26 34.24
N PRO A 544 1.20 9.53 34.84
CA PRO A 544 1.71 8.31 34.23
C PRO A 544 0.60 7.27 34.09
N LEU A 545 0.52 6.63 32.91
CA LEU A 545 -0.54 5.66 32.60
C LEU A 545 -0.15 4.20 32.88
N TRP A 546 1.13 3.94 33.21
CA TRP A 546 1.62 2.60 33.53
C TRP A 546 0.82 1.87 34.63
N PRO A 547 0.27 2.53 35.69
CA PRO A 547 -0.48 1.78 36.71
C PRO A 547 -1.72 1.11 36.13
N LEU A 548 -2.39 1.77 35.18
CA LEU A 548 -3.57 1.22 34.51
C LEU A 548 -3.17 0.10 33.55
N ALA A 549 -2.02 0.22 32.88
CA ALA A 549 -1.47 -0.85 32.05
C ALA A 549 -1.14 -2.11 32.88
N VAL A 550 -0.56 -1.93 34.07
CA VAL A 550 -0.24 -3.04 34.99
C VAL A 550 -1.52 -3.74 35.48
N VAL A 551 -2.54 -2.98 35.88
CA VAL A 551 -3.84 -3.57 36.28
C VAL A 551 -4.46 -4.36 35.13
N LEU A 552 -4.48 -3.82 33.91
CA LEU A 552 -4.99 -4.55 32.74
C LEU A 552 -4.18 -5.80 32.42
N ALA A 553 -2.85 -5.75 32.56
CA ALA A 553 -1.97 -6.90 32.35
C ALA A 553 -2.21 -7.99 33.40
N LEU A 554 -2.42 -7.63 34.66
CA LEU A 554 -2.75 -8.58 35.74
C LEU A 554 -4.12 -9.23 35.53
N VAL A 555 -5.13 -8.44 35.14
CA VAL A 555 -6.46 -8.98 34.78
C VAL A 555 -6.32 -9.94 33.60
N TRP A 556 -5.54 -9.58 32.59
CA TRP A 556 -5.29 -10.45 31.44
C TRP A 556 -4.61 -11.76 31.84
N ALA A 557 -3.56 -11.69 32.66
CA ALA A 557 -2.88 -12.87 33.17
C ALA A 557 -3.83 -13.78 33.98
N ALA A 558 -4.71 -13.20 34.80
CA ALA A 558 -5.72 -13.97 35.53
C ALA A 558 -6.72 -14.68 34.59
N VAL A 559 -7.14 -14.02 33.50
CA VAL A 559 -7.97 -14.66 32.47
C VAL A 559 -7.23 -15.82 31.82
N LEU A 560 -5.95 -15.64 31.46
CA LEU A 560 -5.15 -16.73 30.88
C LEU A 560 -4.97 -17.92 31.85
N VAL A 561 -4.85 -17.69 33.15
CA VAL A 561 -4.69 -18.77 34.16
C VAL A 561 -6.00 -19.50 34.45
N VAL A 562 -7.13 -18.80 34.39
CA VAL A 562 -8.44 -19.42 34.66
C VAL A 562 -8.95 -20.21 33.45
N TRP A 563 -8.57 -19.79 32.24
CA TRP A 563 -9.11 -20.32 30.99
C TRP A 563 -8.10 -21.08 30.11
N GLY A 564 -6.80 -20.95 30.36
CA GLY A 564 -5.73 -21.71 29.70
C GLY A 564 -5.23 -22.83 30.59
#